data_AF-A0A6I2Y858-F1
#
_entry.id   AF-A0A6I2Y858-F1
#
_cell.length_a   1.000
_cell.length_b   1.000
_cell.length_c   1.000
_cell.angle_alpha   90.00
_cell.angle_beta   90.00
_cell.angle_gamma   90.00
#
_symmetry.space_group_name_H-M   'P 1'
#
loop_
_entity.id
_entity.type
_entity.pdbx_description
1 polymer ?
#
loop_
_entity_poly.entity_id
_entity_poly.type
_entity_poly.pdbx_seq_one_letter_code
_entity_poly.pdbx_strand_id
1 'polypeptide(L)'
;AIAGLIVVEGVLLIDKKIDDPIGVLSAHGLAGIWGGLSLGLFAAPRLAAYNLPGSHGGLFYTGSLTQMGSQALAIVVVFAFVFSTSYAVFWVTNKIYGLRVSPEMENAGLDISEHGMYGYPEQFIPAAEFGLSGVPALERVGTGPISDPEVTT
;
A
#
# COMPACT_ATOMS: atom_id res chain seq x y z
N ALA A 1 -18.23 4.34 4.47
CA ALA A 1 -18.85 4.00 3.17
C ALA A 1 -18.00 4.51 2.01
N ILE A 2 -17.93 5.83 1.77
CA ILE A 2 -17.24 6.39 0.58
C ILE A 2 -15.75 6.01 0.52
N ALA A 3 -15.01 6.14 1.62
CA ALA A 3 -13.60 5.72 1.66
C ALA A 3 -13.41 4.25 1.23
N GLY A 4 -14.29 3.34 1.65
CA GLY A 4 -14.21 1.92 1.27
C GLY A 4 -14.39 1.72 -0.24
N LEU A 5 -15.33 2.44 -0.86
CA LEU A 5 -15.49 2.42 -2.32
C LEU A 5 -14.25 3.00 -3.03
N ILE A 6 -13.71 4.11 -2.52
CA ILE A 6 -12.49 4.72 -3.07
C ILE A 6 -11.31 3.74 -3.02
N VAL A 7 -11.16 2.98 -1.94
CA VAL A 7 -10.07 1.99 -1.84
C VAL A 7 -10.25 0.88 -2.88
N VAL A 8 -11.43 0.26 -2.95
CA VAL A 8 -11.68 -0.86 -3.88
C VAL A 8 -11.47 -0.43 -5.32
N GLU A 9 -12.11 0.66 -5.74
CA GLU A 9 -11.96 1.18 -7.11
C GLU A 9 -10.55 1.71 -7.37
N GLY A 10 -9.93 2.32 -6.35
CA GLY A 10 -8.57 2.83 -6.42
C GLY A 10 -7.57 1.74 -6.76
N VAL A 11 -7.59 0.60 -6.05
CA VAL A 11 -6.69 -0.54 -6.30
C VAL A 11 -6.86 -1.03 -7.74
N LEU A 12 -8.09 -1.28 -8.17
CA LEU A 12 -8.39 -1.79 -9.52
C LEU A 12 -7.95 -0.85 -10.65
N LEU A 13 -7.85 0.46 -10.39
CA LEU A 13 -7.45 1.46 -11.38
C LEU A 13 -5.95 1.76 -11.33
N ILE A 14 -5.36 1.81 -10.14
CA ILE A 14 -3.94 2.13 -9.92
C ILE A 14 -3.06 0.96 -10.37
N ASP A 15 -3.40 -0.27 -10.01
CA ASP A 15 -2.59 -1.47 -10.32
C ASP A 15 -2.40 -1.69 -11.83
N LYS A 16 -3.30 -1.14 -12.65
CA LYS A 16 -3.20 -1.18 -14.13
C LYS A 16 -2.11 -0.27 -14.70
N LYS A 17 -1.55 0.63 -13.88
CA LYS A 17 -0.63 1.69 -14.30
C LYS A 17 0.62 1.77 -13.43
N ILE A 18 0.50 1.43 -12.16
CA ILE A 18 1.55 1.50 -11.15
C ILE A 18 1.50 0.19 -10.39
N ASP A 19 2.66 -0.46 -10.28
CA ASP A 19 2.84 -1.64 -9.43
C ASP A 19 2.84 -1.20 -7.95
N ASP A 20 1.65 -1.18 -7.34
CA ASP A 20 1.40 -0.87 -5.92
C ASP A 20 1.09 -2.17 -5.17
N PRO A 21 2.12 -2.95 -4.75
CA PRO A 21 1.97 -4.35 -4.38
C PRO A 21 1.05 -4.61 -3.18
N ILE A 22 0.79 -3.61 -2.35
CA ILE A 22 -0.08 -3.71 -1.18
C ILE A 22 -1.20 -2.64 -1.18
N GLY A 23 -1.40 -1.93 -2.29
CA GLY A 23 -2.48 -0.96 -2.46
C GLY A 23 -2.38 0.28 -1.56
N VAL A 24 -1.16 0.73 -1.22
CA VAL A 24 -0.96 1.85 -0.29
C VAL A 24 -1.51 3.16 -0.83
N LEU A 25 -1.37 3.42 -2.14
CA LEU A 25 -1.84 4.66 -2.75
C LEU A 25 -3.36 4.78 -2.62
N SER A 26 -4.09 3.67 -2.76
CA SER A 26 -5.54 3.63 -2.62
C SER A 26 -5.97 3.72 -1.15
N ALA A 27 -5.43 2.85 -0.31
CA ALA A 27 -5.82 2.69 1.09
C ALA A 27 -5.42 3.86 2.00
N HIS A 28 -4.26 4.47 1.73
CA HIS A 28 -3.73 5.56 2.55
C HIS A 28 -3.75 6.89 1.80
N GLY A 29 -3.36 6.92 0.53
CA GLY A 29 -3.35 8.15 -0.28
C GLY A 29 -4.75 8.67 -0.58
N LEU A 30 -5.51 7.99 -1.44
CA LEU A 30 -6.83 8.43 -1.90
C LEU A 30 -7.85 8.47 -0.76
N ALA A 31 -7.90 7.42 0.05
CA ALA A 31 -8.79 7.38 1.21
C ALA A 31 -8.44 8.45 2.26
N GLY A 32 -7.15 8.77 2.44
CA GLY A 32 -6.68 9.84 3.31
C GLY A 32 -7.09 11.22 2.82
N ILE A 33 -6.93 11.49 1.51
CA ILE A 33 -7.41 12.72 0.86
C ILE A 33 -8.92 12.88 1.09
N TRP A 34 -9.70 11.82 0.83
CA TRP A 34 -11.13 11.83 1.08
C TRP A 34 -11.47 12.08 2.56
N GLY A 35 -10.75 11.45 3.50
CA GLY A 35 -10.93 11.66 4.93
C GLY A 35 -10.70 13.11 5.34
N GLY A 36 -9.62 13.72 4.84
CA GLY A 36 -9.31 15.13 5.07
C GLY A 36 -10.40 16.06 4.53
N LEU A 37 -10.85 15.87 3.29
CA LEU A 37 -11.93 16.66 2.70
C LEU A 37 -13.27 16.43 3.41
N SER A 38 -13.54 15.20 3.86
CA SER A 38 -14.72 14.87 4.66
C SER A 38 -14.77 15.65 5.96
N LEU A 39 -13.62 15.88 6.62
CA LEU A 39 -13.56 16.75 7.78
C LEU A 39 -13.96 18.19 7.43
N GLY A 40 -13.56 18.67 6.24
CA GLY A 40 -13.98 19.95 5.67
C GLY A 40 -15.50 20.09 5.49
N LEU A 41 -16.20 18.98 5.20
CA LEU A 41 -17.65 18.95 5.02
C LEU A 41 -18.41 18.79 6.34
N PHE A 42 -17.97 17.83 7.16
CA PHE A 42 -18.77 17.24 8.23
C PHE A 42 -18.27 17.57 9.65
N ALA A 43 -17.25 18.40 9.82
CA ALA A 43 -16.80 18.79 11.16
C ALA A 43 -17.93 19.45 11.97
N ALA A 44 -18.44 18.77 12.98
CA ALA A 44 -19.49 19.31 13.84
C ALA A 44 -18.91 20.45 14.70
N PRO A 45 -19.49 21.67 14.71
CA PRO A 45 -18.94 22.80 15.47
C PRO A 45 -18.72 22.49 16.96
N ARG A 46 -19.65 21.75 17.57
CA ARG A 46 -19.55 21.31 18.98
C ARG A 46 -18.31 20.46 19.26
N LEU A 47 -17.85 19.68 18.28
CA LEU A 47 -16.68 18.82 18.43
C LEU A 47 -15.39 19.58 18.05
N ALA A 48 -15.47 20.42 17.02
CA ALA A 48 -14.36 21.29 16.60
C ALA A 48 -13.89 22.21 17.74
N ALA A 49 -14.81 22.62 18.63
CA ALA A 49 -14.49 23.43 19.81
C ALA A 49 -13.50 22.77 20.80
N TYR A 50 -13.36 21.44 20.78
CA TYR A 50 -12.40 20.71 21.62
C TYR A 50 -11.02 20.53 20.99
N ASN A 51 -10.82 20.99 19.75
CA ASN A 51 -9.53 20.94 19.08
C ASN A 51 -8.68 22.15 19.53
N LEU A 52 -8.23 22.97 18.58
CA LEU A 52 -7.45 24.17 18.86
C LEU A 52 -8.34 25.42 18.85
N PRO A 53 -8.00 26.46 19.64
CA PRO A 53 -8.62 27.77 19.51
C PRO A 53 -8.61 28.23 18.04
N GLY A 54 -9.77 28.65 17.53
CA GLY A 54 -9.94 29.01 16.11
C GLY A 54 -10.30 27.85 15.18
N SER A 55 -10.58 26.64 15.70
CA SER A 55 -11.09 25.55 14.88
C SER A 55 -12.48 25.86 14.33
N HIS A 56 -12.70 25.57 13.04
CA HIS A 56 -13.93 25.87 12.35
C HIS A 56 -14.77 24.60 12.13
N GLY A 57 -16.11 24.75 12.16
CA GLY A 57 -17.01 23.69 11.73
C GLY A 57 -17.01 23.53 10.20
N GLY A 58 -17.44 22.35 9.75
CA GLY A 58 -17.50 21.99 8.34
C GLY A 58 -18.59 22.73 7.58
N LEU A 59 -18.48 22.68 6.26
CA LEU A 59 -19.34 23.41 5.32
C LEU A 59 -20.83 23.19 5.57
N PHE A 60 -21.26 21.95 5.85
CA PHE A 60 -22.68 21.63 6.02
C PHE A 60 -23.29 22.14 7.33
N TYR A 61 -22.47 22.54 8.31
CA TYR A 61 -22.95 23.11 9.56
C TYR A 61 -22.85 24.64 9.60
N THR A 62 -21.83 25.20 8.96
CA THR A 62 -21.48 26.62 9.10
C THR A 62 -21.77 27.45 7.86
N GLY A 63 -21.97 26.81 6.70
CA GLY A 63 -22.02 27.47 5.39
C GLY A 63 -20.66 28.05 4.96
N SER A 64 -19.60 27.87 5.74
CA SER A 64 -18.27 28.42 5.48
C SER A 64 -17.35 27.39 4.82
N LEU A 65 -16.55 27.85 3.86
CA LEU A 65 -15.49 27.07 3.23
C LEU A 65 -14.18 27.08 4.01
N THR A 66 -14.07 27.79 5.13
CA THR A 66 -12.80 27.91 5.88
C THR A 66 -12.20 26.54 6.21
N GLN A 67 -12.97 25.65 6.83
CA GLN A 67 -12.48 24.32 7.19
C GLN A 67 -12.15 23.48 5.95
N MET A 68 -12.95 23.56 4.89
CA MET A 68 -12.67 22.87 3.63
C MET A 68 -11.35 23.35 3.00
N GLY A 69 -11.15 24.66 2.93
CA GLY A 69 -9.93 25.27 2.40
C GLY A 69 -8.69 24.89 3.23
N SER A 70 -8.80 24.89 4.56
CA SER A 70 -7.72 24.44 5.45
C SER A 70 -7.34 22.99 5.19
N GLN A 71 -8.31 22.08 5.05
CA GLN A 71 -8.03 20.66 4.77
C GLN A 71 -7.42 20.45 3.38
N ALA A 72 -7.93 21.15 2.35
CA ALA A 72 -7.37 21.07 1.00
C ALA A 72 -5.92 21.58 0.95
N LEU A 73 -5.64 22.71 1.61
CA LEU A 73 -4.28 23.25 1.71
C LEU A 73 -3.36 22.28 2.47
N ALA A 74 -3.82 21.71 3.58
CA ALA A 74 -3.06 20.75 4.36
C ALA A 74 -2.68 19.52 3.51
N ILE A 75 -3.60 18.99 2.71
CA ILE A 75 -3.34 17.87 1.80
C ILE A 75 -2.21 18.23 0.81
N VAL A 76 -2.29 19.40 0.17
CA VAL A 76 -1.25 19.83 -0.80
C VAL A 76 0.11 20.01 -0.14
N VAL A 77 0.14 20.67 1.03
CA VAL A 77 1.39 20.94 1.76
C VAL A 77 2.03 19.62 2.23
N VAL A 78 1.24 18.74 2.84
CA VAL A 78 1.72 17.43 3.31
C VAL A 78 2.18 16.57 2.13
N PHE A 79 1.40 16.52 1.04
CA PHE A 79 1.79 15.78 -0.16
C PHE A 79 3.12 16.30 -0.73
N ALA A 80 3.24 17.62 -0.92
CA ALA A 80 4.44 18.23 -1.48
C ALA A 80 5.67 17.94 -0.59
N PHE A 81 5.53 18.10 0.72
CA PHE A 81 6.62 17.82 1.67
C PHE A 81 7.00 16.34 1.69
N VAL A 82 6.05 15.43 1.89
CA VAL A 82 6.32 14.00 1.99
C VAL A 82 6.83 13.44 0.67
N PHE A 83 6.19 13.77 -0.46
CA PHE A 83 6.64 13.31 -1.77
C PHE A 83 8.07 13.78 -2.08
N SER A 84 8.36 15.07 -1.89
CA SER A 84 9.69 15.61 -2.19
C SER A 84 10.78 15.04 -1.28
N THR A 85 10.53 14.94 0.02
CA THR A 85 11.50 14.41 0.98
C THR A 85 11.72 12.91 0.81
N SER A 86 10.65 12.12 0.67
CA SER A 86 10.75 10.68 0.41
C SER A 86 11.43 10.41 -0.93
N TYR A 87 11.08 11.15 -1.99
CA TYR A 87 11.73 11.01 -3.29
C TYR A 87 13.22 11.33 -3.20
N ALA A 88 13.61 12.41 -2.50
CA ALA A 88 15.02 12.76 -2.31
C ALA A 88 15.78 11.65 -1.57
N VAL A 89 15.22 11.13 -0.47
CA VAL A 89 15.83 10.04 0.30
C VAL A 89 15.99 8.79 -0.56
N PHE A 90 14.92 8.34 -1.22
CA PHE A 90 14.97 7.15 -2.08
C PHE A 90 15.89 7.32 -3.28
N TRP A 91 15.92 8.51 -3.88
CA TRP A 91 16.84 8.79 -4.98
C TRP A 91 18.31 8.70 -4.52
N VAL A 92 18.66 9.28 -3.36
CA VAL A 92 20.00 9.19 -2.79
C VAL A 92 20.35 7.73 -2.45
N THR A 93 19.45 7.02 -1.75
CA THR A 93 19.65 5.61 -1.40
C THR A 93 19.87 4.74 -2.65
N ASN A 94 19.09 4.98 -3.71
CA ASN A 94 19.23 4.25 -4.96
C ASN A 94 20.57 4.52 -5.66
N LYS A 95 21.20 5.67 -5.44
CA LYS A 95 22.53 5.99 -5.98
C LYS A 95 23.67 5.38 -5.19
N ILE A 96 23.50 5.18 -3.88
CA ILE A 96 24.54 4.66 -3.00
C ILE A 96 24.50 3.13 -2.93
N TYR A 97 23.30 2.56 -2.76
CA TYR A 97 23.11 1.12 -2.51
C TYR A 97 22.31 0.42 -3.61
N GLY A 98 21.42 1.14 -4.29
CA GLY A 98 20.39 0.54 -5.15
C GLY A 98 19.16 0.12 -4.33
N LEU A 99 17.96 0.39 -4.84
CA LEU A 99 16.70 0.06 -4.15
C LEU A 99 16.03 -1.23 -4.65
N ARG A 100 16.31 -1.66 -5.89
CA ARG A 100 15.72 -2.85 -6.50
C ARG A 100 16.83 -3.86 -6.79
N VAL A 101 16.54 -5.14 -6.54
CA VAL A 101 17.44 -6.24 -6.87
C VAL A 101 17.56 -6.41 -8.39
N SER A 102 18.52 -7.22 -8.85
CA SER A 102 18.63 -7.51 -10.28
C SER A 102 17.41 -8.29 -10.79
N PRO A 103 17.06 -8.19 -12.09
CA PRO A 103 15.94 -8.94 -12.65
C PRO A 103 16.05 -10.45 -12.44
N GLU A 104 17.26 -11.02 -12.46
CA GLU A 104 17.48 -12.44 -12.20
C GLU A 104 17.13 -12.81 -10.75
N MET A 105 17.52 -11.98 -9.78
CA MET A 105 17.20 -12.16 -8.36
C MET A 105 15.70 -11.97 -8.10
N GLU A 106 15.09 -10.98 -8.75
CA GLU A 106 13.64 -10.72 -8.67
C GLU A 106 12.84 -11.92 -9.19
N ASN A 107 13.24 -12.49 -10.34
CA ASN A 107 12.61 -13.67 -10.92
C ASN A 107 12.81 -14.95 -10.09
N ALA A 108 13.96 -15.09 -9.42
CA ALA A 108 14.22 -16.22 -8.51
C ALA A 108 13.41 -16.11 -7.20
N GLY A 109 13.00 -14.90 -6.82
CA GLY A 109 12.36 -14.58 -5.55
C GLY A 109 13.37 -14.24 -4.45
N LEU A 110 13.09 -13.18 -3.68
CA LEU A 110 14.00 -12.66 -2.66
C LEU A 110 14.28 -13.65 -1.52
N ASP A 111 13.36 -14.58 -1.26
CA ASP A 111 13.58 -15.66 -0.29
C ASP A 111 14.80 -16.51 -0.69
N ILE A 112 14.86 -16.95 -1.94
CA ILE A 112 15.99 -17.75 -2.45
C ILE A 112 17.24 -16.89 -2.60
N SER A 113 17.09 -15.70 -3.17
CA SER A 113 18.23 -14.90 -3.58
C SER A 113 18.97 -14.23 -2.41
N GLU A 114 18.25 -13.83 -1.36
CA GLU A 114 18.83 -13.15 -0.18
C GLU A 114 18.97 -14.09 1.03
N HIS A 115 18.11 -15.10 1.18
CA HIS A 115 18.07 -15.97 2.37
C HIS A 115 18.44 -17.42 2.07
N GLY A 116 18.62 -17.80 0.80
CA GLY A 116 19.07 -19.12 0.37
C GLY A 116 18.03 -20.24 0.52
N MET A 117 16.80 -19.93 0.95
CA MET A 117 15.73 -20.90 1.20
C MET A 117 14.36 -20.29 0.87
N TYR A 118 13.36 -21.11 0.52
CA TYR A 118 11.98 -20.64 0.35
C TYR A 118 11.40 -20.15 1.69
N GLY A 119 10.57 -19.10 1.67
CA GLY A 119 9.86 -18.62 2.86
C GLY A 119 8.82 -19.61 3.40
N TYR A 120 8.26 -20.45 2.53
CA TYR A 120 7.31 -21.53 2.86
C TYR A 120 7.79 -22.85 2.26
N PRO A 121 8.90 -23.40 2.77
CA PRO A 121 9.59 -24.50 2.11
C PRO A 121 8.76 -25.79 2.07
N GLU A 122 7.84 -26.00 3.02
CA GLU A 122 6.87 -27.10 3.02
C GLU A 122 5.91 -27.09 1.81
N GLN A 123 5.72 -25.94 1.15
CA GLN A 123 4.89 -25.84 -0.04
C GLN A 123 5.65 -26.26 -1.32
N PHE A 124 6.97 -26.14 -1.32
CA PHE A 124 7.82 -26.30 -2.51
C PHE A 124 8.73 -27.53 -2.45
N ILE A 125 9.10 -27.97 -1.25
CA ILE A 125 9.98 -29.11 -1.00
C ILE A 125 9.12 -30.30 -0.56
N PRO A 126 9.19 -31.45 -1.24
CA PRO A 126 8.50 -32.66 -0.80
C PRO A 126 8.86 -33.03 0.65
N ALA A 127 7.87 -33.47 1.45
CA ALA A 127 8.06 -33.81 2.86
C ALA A 127 9.21 -34.83 3.11
N ALA A 128 9.48 -35.69 2.12
CA ALA A 128 10.58 -36.66 2.18
C ALA A 128 11.98 -36.00 2.20
N GLU A 129 12.15 -34.84 1.56
CA GLU A 129 13.42 -34.08 1.53
C GLU A 129 13.61 -33.22 2.78
N PHE A 130 12.55 -32.99 3.55
CA PHE A 130 12.55 -32.20 4.79
C PHE A 130 13.13 -32.92 6.01
N GLY A 131 13.55 -34.18 5.88
CA GLY A 131 14.05 -35.00 6.99
C GLY A 131 12.99 -35.34 8.04
N LEU A 132 11.73 -34.98 7.82
CA LEU A 132 10.58 -35.31 8.66
C LEU A 132 10.06 -36.71 8.27
N SER A 133 10.87 -37.73 8.55
CA SER A 133 10.48 -39.12 8.35
C SER A 133 9.25 -39.46 9.20
N GLY A 134 8.10 -39.68 8.55
CA GLY A 134 6.87 -40.16 9.19
C GLY A 134 5.73 -39.16 9.30
N VAL A 135 5.87 -37.92 8.81
CA VAL A 135 4.73 -36.99 8.67
C VAL A 135 4.04 -37.29 7.34
N PRO A 136 2.72 -37.58 7.31
CA PRO A 136 2.01 -37.77 6.05
C PRO A 136 2.20 -36.55 5.16
N ALA A 137 2.43 -36.75 3.87
CA ALA A 137 2.49 -35.65 2.92
C ALA A 137 1.21 -34.81 3.08
N LEU A 138 1.36 -33.53 3.43
CA LEU A 138 0.23 -32.62 3.45
C LEU A 138 -0.35 -32.61 2.03
N GLU A 139 -1.64 -32.94 1.92
CA GLU A 139 -2.35 -32.87 0.66
C GLU A 139 -2.16 -31.45 0.12
N ARG A 140 -1.61 -31.32 -1.10
CA ARG A 140 -1.40 -30.02 -1.73
C ARG A 140 -2.76 -29.37 -1.94
N VAL A 141 -3.19 -28.54 -0.99
CA VAL A 141 -4.39 -27.72 -1.13
C VAL A 141 -4.03 -26.53 -2.00
N GLY A 142 -4.29 -26.70 -3.31
CA GLY A 142 -4.43 -25.58 -4.24
C GLY A 142 -3.15 -24.89 -4.64
N THR A 143 -2.40 -25.48 -5.56
CA THR A 143 -1.78 -24.70 -6.64
C THR A 143 -2.06 -25.46 -7.93
N GLY A 144 -2.66 -24.79 -8.91
CA GLY A 144 -2.75 -25.33 -10.26
C GLY A 144 -1.36 -25.69 -10.78
N PRO A 145 -1.27 -26.46 -11.88
CA PRO A 145 0.02 -26.85 -12.44
C PRO A 145 0.90 -25.60 -12.56
N ILE A 146 2.13 -25.68 -12.05
CA ILE A 146 3.20 -24.74 -12.35
C ILE A 146 3.21 -24.68 -13.88
N SER A 147 2.76 -23.56 -14.45
CA SER A 147 2.81 -23.38 -15.89
C SER A 147 4.26 -23.56 -16.29
N ASP A 148 4.50 -24.55 -17.14
CA ASP A 148 5.80 -24.81 -17.74
C ASP A 148 6.39 -23.47 -18.22
N PRO A 149 7.67 -23.16 -17.92
CA PRO A 149 8.31 -21.95 -18.43
C PRO A 149 8.45 -21.94 -19.97
N GLU A 150 8.00 -23.00 -20.66
CA GLU A 150 7.98 -23.08 -22.13
C GLU A 150 6.64 -22.67 -22.78
N VAL A 151 5.63 -22.23 -22.03
CA VAL A 151 4.34 -21.81 -22.64
C VAL A 151 4.02 -20.34 -22.37
N THR A 152 4.87 -19.44 -22.89
CA THR A 152 4.45 -18.08 -23.29
C THR A 152 5.25 -17.66 -24.53
N THR A 153 4.73 -18.02 -25.69
CA THR A 153 4.95 -17.27 -26.96
C THR A 153 3.70 -16.47 -27.27
#